data_AF-A0AAW1X2E6-F1
#
_entry.id   AF-A0AAW1X2E6-F1
#
_cell.length_a   1.000
_cell.length_b   1.000
_cell.length_c   1.000
_cell.angle_alpha   90.00
_cell.angle_beta   90.00
_cell.angle_gamma   90.00
#
_symmetry.space_group_name_H-M   'P 1'
#
loop_
_entity.id
_entity.type
_entity.pdbx_description
1 polymer ?
#
loop_
_entity_poly.entity_id
_entity_poly.type
_entity_poly.pdbx_seq_one_letter_code
_entity_poly.pdbx_strand_id
1 'polypeptide(L)'
;MIATISDIKSKNENAQLKAFKVDLSSFRSILQFEASLQQWLSDSSIQLLINNARILATPIEGYDPMIATNYLSAFCLSKLLLPLLINKVAPRCNG
;
A
#
# COMPACT_ATOMS: atom_id res chain seq x y z
N MET A 1 2.14 -12.43 8.34
CA MET A 1 2.87 -11.86 7.18
C MET A 1 3.80 -12.89 6.53
N ILE A 2 4.75 -13.51 7.26
CA ILE A 2 5.66 -14.52 6.70
C ILE A 2 4.89 -15.76 6.19
N ALA A 3 3.98 -16.31 6.99
CA ALA A 3 3.15 -17.45 6.59
C ALA A 3 2.35 -17.19 5.29
N THR A 4 1.73 -16.01 5.17
CA THR A 4 0.93 -15.64 4.00
C THR A 4 1.75 -15.56 2.71
N ILE A 5 2.98 -15.03 2.75
CA ILE A 5 3.86 -14.99 1.56
C ILE A 5 4.26 -16.40 1.16
N SER A 6 4.61 -17.25 2.13
CA SER A 6 4.95 -18.65 1.88
C SER A 6 3.78 -19.42 1.26
N ASP A 7 2.55 -19.18 1.74
CA ASP A 7 1.34 -19.82 1.20
C ASP A 7 1.01 -19.40 -0.23
N ILE A 8 1.25 -18.13 -0.58
CA ILE A 8 1.03 -17.68 -1.96
C ILE A 8 2.12 -18.27 -2.86
N LYS A 9 3.37 -18.30 -2.41
CA LYS A 9 4.48 -18.92 -3.15
C LYS A 9 4.30 -20.42 -3.34
N SER A 10 3.74 -21.14 -2.37
CA SER A 10 3.49 -22.57 -2.51
C SER A 10 2.39 -22.87 -3.54
N LYS A 11 1.41 -21.97 -3.69
CA LYS A 11 0.34 -22.06 -4.70
C LYS A 11 0.76 -21.56 -6.08
N ASN A 12 1.71 -20.63 -6.14
CA ASN A 12 2.26 -20.09 -7.39
C ASN A 12 3.73 -19.71 -7.19
N GLU A 13 4.63 -20.61 -7.57
CA GLU A 13 6.08 -20.44 -7.43
C GLU A 13 6.61 -19.23 -8.21
N ASN A 14 5.95 -18.86 -9.32
CA ASN A 14 6.35 -17.77 -10.20
C ASN A 14 5.79 -16.41 -9.75
N ALA A 15 4.92 -16.35 -8.74
CA ALA A 15 4.38 -15.10 -8.22
C ALA A 15 5.50 -14.20 -7.68
N GLN A 16 5.62 -12.98 -8.19
CA GLN A 16 6.57 -11.99 -7.66
C GLN A 16 5.94 -11.27 -6.48
N LEU A 17 6.45 -11.52 -5.28
CA LEU A 17 5.89 -10.99 -4.04
C LEU A 17 6.93 -10.17 -3.28
N LYS A 18 6.49 -9.03 -2.75
CA LYS A 18 7.27 -8.20 -1.83
C LYS A 18 6.38 -7.76 -0.68
N ALA A 19 6.78 -8.09 0.54
CA ALA A 19 6.18 -7.49 1.74
C ALA A 19 6.88 -6.16 2.05
N PHE A 20 6.06 -5.17 2.39
CA PHE A 20 6.52 -3.93 3.00
C PHE A 20 5.89 -3.80 4.39
N LYS A 21 6.71 -3.40 5.36
CA LYS A 21 6.22 -3.00 6.69
C LYS A 21 6.08 -1.49 6.70
N VAL A 22 4.90 -0.99 7.07
CA VAL A 22 4.64 0.44 7.20
C VAL A 22 3.96 0.71 8.54
N ASP A 23 4.45 1.73 9.24
CA ASP A 23 3.79 2.31 10.40
C ASP A 23 3.05 3.57 9.94
N LEU A 24 1.71 3.49 9.93
CA LEU A 24 0.83 4.56 9.43
C LEU A 24 0.73 5.74 10.41
N SER A 25 1.22 5.60 11.65
CA SER A 25 1.32 6.69 12.61
C SER A 25 2.59 7.55 12.40
N SER A 26 3.53 7.09 11.57
CA SER A 26 4.82 7.74 11.34
C SER A 26 4.96 8.20 9.90
N PHE A 27 4.96 9.52 9.70
CA PHE A 27 5.16 10.11 8.37
C PHE A 27 6.49 9.67 7.73
N ARG A 28 7.55 9.52 8.54
CA ARG A 28 8.85 9.02 8.07
C ARG A 28 8.76 7.57 7.58
N SER A 29 7.99 6.72 8.26
CA SER A 29 7.76 5.34 7.82
C SER A 29 6.97 5.30 6.51
N ILE A 30 6.01 6.21 6.34
CA ILE A 30 5.21 6.32 5.12
C ILE A 30 6.09 6.72 3.92
N LEU A 31 6.96 7.73 4.07
CA LEU A 31 7.89 8.14 3.01
C LEU A 31 8.89 7.04 2.63
N GLN A 32 9.42 6.31 3.62
CA GLN A 32 10.29 5.16 3.35
C GLN A 32 9.57 4.03 2.61
N PHE A 33 8.31 3.79 2.97
CA PHE A 33 7.46 2.84 2.26
C PHE A 33 7.25 3.27 0.81
N GLU A 34 6.92 4.53 0.56
CA GLU A 34 6.72 5.07 -0.80
C GLU A 34 7.97 4.86 -1.67
N ALA A 35 9.14 5.28 -1.18
CA ALA A 35 10.40 5.13 -1.91
C ALA A 35 10.73 3.66 -2.20
N SER A 36 10.53 2.78 -1.22
CA SER A 36 10.77 1.34 -1.38
C SER A 36 9.80 0.71 -2.38
N LEU A 37 8.55 1.16 -2.39
CA LEU A 37 7.53 0.69 -3.33
C LEU A 37 7.85 1.15 -4.76
N GLN A 38 8.20 2.43 -4.94
CA GLN A 38 8.62 2.96 -6.24
C GLN A 38 9.83 2.21 -6.78
N GLN A 39 10.84 1.97 -5.96
CA GLN A 39 12.02 1.20 -6.35
C GLN A 39 11.69 -0.25 -6.73
N TRP A 40 10.73 -0.89 -6.06
CA TRP A 40 10.32 -2.26 -6.39
C TRP A 40 9.48 -2.33 -7.66
N LEU A 41 8.64 -1.33 -7.89
CA LEU A 41 7.84 -1.22 -9.12
C LEU A 41 8.71 -0.90 -10.34
N SER A 42 9.82 -0.17 -10.15
CA SER A 42 10.64 0.35 -11.26
C SER A 42 9.75 1.11 -12.26
N ASP A 43 9.66 0.65 -13.52
CA ASP A 43 8.79 1.21 -14.57
C ASP A 43 7.37 0.61 -14.59
N SER A 44 7.05 -0.29 -13.65
CA SER A 44 5.75 -0.97 -13.58
C SER A 44 4.70 -0.09 -12.91
N SER A 45 3.48 -0.14 -13.42
CA SER A 45 2.34 0.57 -12.83
C SER A 45 1.54 -0.32 -11.88
N ILE A 46 1.01 0.26 -10.81
CA ILE A 46 0.04 -0.41 -9.95
C ILE A 46 -1.29 -0.51 -10.72
N GLN A 47 -1.80 -1.72 -10.89
CA GLN A 47 -3.06 -1.95 -11.61
C GLN A 47 -4.26 -2.13 -10.68
N LEU A 48 -4.00 -2.61 -9.46
CA LEU A 48 -5.01 -2.88 -8.46
C LEU A 48 -4.44 -2.54 -7.08
N LEU A 49 -5.15 -1.67 -6.36
CA LEU A 49 -4.88 -1.38 -4.95
C LEU A 49 -5.98 -2.00 -4.11
N ILE A 50 -5.63 -2.98 -3.28
CA ILE A 50 -6.57 -3.63 -2.36
C ILE A 50 -6.32 -3.09 -0.96
N ASN A 51 -7.19 -2.21 -0.49
CA ASN A 51 -7.07 -1.58 0.82
C ASN A 51 -7.81 -2.39 1.90
N ASN A 52 -7.16 -3.45 2.37
CA ASN A 52 -7.75 -4.37 3.36
C ASN A 52 -7.29 -4.10 4.81
N ALA A 53 -6.76 -2.91 5.11
CA ALA A 53 -6.30 -2.60 6.47
C ALA A 53 -7.49 -2.41 7.42
N ARG A 54 -7.65 -3.33 8.38
CA ARG A 54 -8.55 -3.17 9.53
C ARG A 54 -7.74 -3.37 10.81
N ILE A 55 -7.53 -2.29 11.56
CA ILE A 55 -7.05 -2.37 12.94
C ILE A 55 -8.26 -2.21 13.85
N LEU A 56 -8.52 -3.25 14.65
CA LEU A 56 -9.47 -3.20 15.76
C LEU A 56 -8.72 -2.53 16.93
N ALA A 57 -8.95 -1.23 17.12
CA ALA A 57 -8.45 -0.49 18.27
C ALA A 57 -9.62 -0.16 19.19
N THR A 58 -9.48 -0.45 20.48
CA THR A 58 -10.46 -0.08 21.50
C THR A 58 -10.43 1.44 21.66
N PRO A 59 -11.59 2.13 21.56
CA PRO A 59 -11.62 3.58 21.75
C PRO A 59 -11.21 3.94 23.18
N ILE A 60 -10.36 4.97 23.29
CA ILE A 60 -9.96 5.58 24.55
C ILE A 60 -10.64 6.95 24.58
N GLU A 61 -11.28 7.33 25.69
CA GLU A 61 -12.13 8.54 25.72
C GLU A 61 -11.44 9.79 25.13
N GLY A 62 -12.09 10.42 24.16
CA GLY A 62 -11.60 11.64 23.48
C GLY A 62 -10.75 11.42 22.22
N TYR A 63 -10.34 10.19 21.92
CA TYR A 63 -9.61 9.84 20.71
C TYR A 63 -10.21 8.59 20.08
N ASP A 64 -10.68 8.67 18.84
CA ASP A 64 -11.16 7.48 18.12
C ASP A 64 -10.01 6.89 17.27
N PRO A 65 -9.25 5.91 17.79
CA PRO A 65 -8.18 5.26 17.03
C PRO A 65 -8.71 4.53 15.79
N MET A 66 -10.02 4.25 15.68
CA MET A 66 -10.60 3.71 14.44
C MET A 66 -10.67 4.77 13.34
N ILE A 67 -10.96 6.04 13.66
CA ILE A 67 -10.93 7.15 12.68
C ILE A 67 -9.51 7.35 12.16
N ALA A 68 -8.53 7.42 13.07
CA ALA A 68 -7.13 7.62 12.70
C ALA A 68 -6.56 6.42 11.92
N THR A 69 -6.93 5.20 12.30
CA THR A 69 -6.25 4.01 11.76
C THR A 69 -6.98 3.35 10.60
N ASN A 70 -8.32 3.37 10.55
CA ASN A 70 -9.05 2.72 9.45
C ASN A 70 -9.43 3.72 8.36
N TYR A 71 -9.74 4.97 8.71
CA TYR A 71 -10.17 5.98 7.74
C TYR A 71 -9.01 6.84 7.24
N LEU A 72 -8.24 7.43 8.16
CA LEU A 72 -7.12 8.31 7.79
C LEU A 72 -6.01 7.54 7.10
N SER A 73 -5.67 6.33 7.58
CA SER A 73 -4.61 5.53 6.97
C SER A 73 -4.99 5.06 5.55
N ALA A 74 -6.24 4.62 5.35
CA ALA A 74 -6.74 4.23 4.05
C ALA A 74 -6.77 5.40 3.07
N PHE A 75 -7.17 6.58 3.54
CA PHE A 75 -7.17 7.82 2.77
C PHE A 75 -5.76 8.30 2.43
N CYS A 76 -4.85 8.34 3.40
CA CYS A 76 -3.45 8.73 3.21
C CYS A 76 -2.73 7.77 2.26
N LEU A 77 -2.92 6.46 2.42
CA LEU A 77 -2.34 5.46 1.52
C LEU A 77 -2.90 5.61 0.10
N SER A 78 -4.20 5.83 -0.04
CA SER A 78 -4.82 6.07 -1.34
C SER A 78 -4.28 7.35 -1.99
N LYS A 79 -4.15 8.45 -1.25
CA LYS A 79 -3.56 9.71 -1.74
C LYS A 79 -2.10 9.57 -2.16
N LEU A 80 -1.31 8.84 -1.39
CA LEU A 80 0.10 8.57 -1.68
C LEU A 80 0.28 7.71 -2.93
N LEU A 81 -0.61 6.73 -3.13
CA LEU A 81 -0.53 5.81 -4.28
C LEU A 81 -1.28 6.34 -5.52
N LEU A 82 -2.11 7.37 -5.37
CA LEU A 82 -2.89 7.93 -6.47
C LEU A 82 -2.03 8.38 -7.67
N PRO A 83 -0.88 9.06 -7.50
CA PRO A 83 -0.01 9.40 -8.63
C PRO A 83 0.54 8.16 -9.36
N LEU A 84 0.80 7.07 -8.64
CA LEU A 84 1.25 5.80 -9.22
C LEU A 84 0.13 5.07 -9.98
N LEU A 85 -1.13 5.33 -9.62
CA LEU A 85 -2.33 4.81 -10.30
C LEU A 85 -2.73 5.65 -11.53
N ILE A 86 -2.58 6.98 -11.47
CA ILE A 86 -3.02 7.93 -12.50
C ILE A 86 -2.04 8.05 -13.68
N ASN A 87 -0.78 7.62 -13.54
CA ASN A 87 0.24 7.67 -14.61
C ASN A 87 -0.07 6.76 -15.84
N LYS A 88 -1.31 6.29 -15.97
CA LYS A 88 -1.86 5.44 -17.03
C LYS A 88 -2.33 6.20 -18.28
N VAL A 89 -2.42 7.53 -18.29
CA VAL A 89 -2.90 8.28 -19.46
C VAL A 89 -1.78 9.16 -20.05
N ALA A 90 -0.82 8.53 -20.70
CA ALA A 90 -0.14 9.14 -21.84
C ALA A 90 -0.65 8.43 -23.10
N PRO A 91 -1.35 9.11 -24.03
CA PRO A 91 -1.75 8.50 -25.28
C PRO A 91 -0.47 8.14 -26.04
N ARG A 92 -0.27 6.85 -26.35
CA ARG A 92 0.72 6.44 -27.35
C ARG A 92 0.20 6.88 -28.71
N CYS A 93 0.44 8.14 -29.06
CA CYS A 93 0.41 8.56 -30.46
C CYS A 93 1.71 8.07 -31.09
N ASN A 94 1.66 6.87 -31.67
CA ASN A 94 2.66 6.47 -32.64
C ASN A 94 2.33 7.22 -33.93
N GLY A 95 3.16 8.20 -34.28
CA GLY A 95 3.22 8.83 -35.60
C GLY A 95 4.49 8.42 -36.31
#